data_AF-A0A453M9P1-F1
#
_entry.id   AF-A0A453M9P1-F1
#
_cell.length_a   1.000
_cell.length_b   1.000
_cell.length_c   1.000
_cell.angle_alpha   90.00
_cell.angle_beta   90.00
_cell.angle_gamma   90.00
#
_symmetry.space_group_name_H-M   'P 1'
#
loop_
_entity.id
_entity.type
_entity.pdbx_description
1 polymer ?
#
loop_
_entity_poly.entity_id
_entity_poly.type
_entity_poly.pdbx_seq_one_letter_code
_entity_poly.pdbx_strand_id
1 'polypeptide(L)'
;PKTKYDRQLRIWGDQGQAALEKASICLLNCGPTGTEALKNLVLGGIGSVTVVDDSKVEPSDLGNNFLLDEGCLGHSRAKSICSFLQELNDAVKAKYVEESVATMIDTNPSFFSEFTVVIATQLPESSLLKLDGICGSANIVLVAARSYGLTGLVRVSIK
;
A
#
# COMPACT_ATOMS: atom_id res chain seq x y z
N PRO A 1 -22.55 8.68 -2.46
CA PRO A 1 -21.87 7.40 -2.12
C PRO A 1 -22.37 6.18 -2.93
N LYS A 2 -23.65 5.79 -2.84
CA LYS A 2 -24.17 4.60 -3.56
C LYS A 2 -24.05 4.68 -5.09
N THR A 3 -24.19 5.87 -5.68
CA THR A 3 -24.02 6.05 -7.13
C THR A 3 -22.57 5.92 -7.60
N LYS A 4 -21.58 6.26 -6.76
CA LYS A 4 -20.14 6.19 -7.10
C LYS A 4 -19.69 4.74 -7.29
N TYR A 5 -20.18 3.84 -6.43
CA TYR A 5 -19.77 2.43 -6.40
C TYR A 5 -20.80 1.48 -7.04
N ASP A 6 -21.81 1.96 -7.78
CA ASP A 6 -22.87 1.10 -8.36
C ASP A 6 -22.32 -0.08 -9.17
N ARG A 7 -21.29 0.16 -10.00
CA ARG A 7 -20.69 -0.87 -10.85
C ARG A 7 -20.01 -1.99 -10.05
N GLN A 8 -19.28 -1.64 -8.99
CA GLN A 8 -18.58 -2.62 -8.15
C GLN A 8 -19.54 -3.30 -7.14
N LEU A 9 -20.58 -2.60 -6.70
CA LEU A 9 -21.66 -3.18 -5.88
C LEU A 9 -22.39 -4.31 -6.62
N ARG A 10 -22.49 -4.26 -7.95
CA ARG A 10 -23.05 -5.37 -8.76
C ARG A 10 -22.20 -6.63 -8.76
N ILE A 11 -20.93 -6.55 -8.34
CA ILE A 11 -20.00 -7.68 -8.30
C ILE A 11 -19.97 -8.28 -6.88
N TRP A 12 -19.72 -7.46 -5.86
CA TRP A 12 -19.52 -7.94 -4.48
C TRP A 12 -20.60 -7.51 -3.47
N GLY A 13 -21.65 -6.82 -3.93
CA GLY A 13 -22.77 -6.41 -3.11
C GLY A 13 -22.43 -5.37 -2.03
N ASP A 14 -23.44 -4.95 -1.28
CA ASP A 14 -23.26 -4.02 -0.16
C ASP A 14 -22.36 -4.61 0.94
N GLN A 15 -22.40 -5.92 1.16
CA GLN A 15 -21.57 -6.60 2.18
C GLN A 15 -20.07 -6.54 1.84
N GLY A 16 -19.70 -6.80 0.57
CA GLY A 16 -18.31 -6.69 0.12
C GLY A 16 -17.80 -5.26 0.21
N GLN A 17 -18.63 -4.28 -0.15
CA GLN A 17 -18.28 -2.88 -0.02
C GLN A 17 -18.06 -2.47 1.44
N ALA A 18 -18.95 -2.90 2.35
CA ALA A 18 -18.81 -2.61 3.77
C ALA A 18 -17.57 -3.27 4.39
N ALA A 19 -17.13 -4.43 3.90
CA ALA A 19 -15.87 -5.04 4.30
C ALA A 19 -14.67 -4.21 3.81
N LEU A 20 -14.72 -3.74 2.56
CA LEU A 20 -13.68 -2.90 1.95
C LEU A 20 -13.54 -1.55 2.69
N GLU A 21 -14.65 -0.89 3.00
CA GLU A 21 -14.67 0.39 3.73
C GLU A 21 -14.18 0.27 5.19
N LYS A 22 -14.13 -0.95 5.74
CA LYS A 22 -13.58 -1.23 7.08
C LYS A 22 -12.14 -1.70 7.06
N ALA A 23 -11.63 -2.15 5.91
CA ALA A 23 -10.30 -2.70 5.80
C ALA A 23 -9.23 -1.58 5.83
N SER A 24 -8.09 -1.93 6.40
CA SER A 24 -6.91 -1.06 6.51
C SER A 24 -5.72 -1.74 5.84
N ILE A 25 -5.05 -1.04 4.92
CA ILE A 25 -3.94 -1.57 4.13
C ILE A 25 -2.65 -0.86 4.52
N CYS A 26 -1.58 -1.62 4.75
CA CYS A 26 -0.24 -1.07 4.88
C CYS A 26 0.56 -1.36 3.61
N LEU A 27 1.11 -0.35 2.95
CA LEU A 27 2.04 -0.50 1.84
C LEU A 27 3.47 -0.22 2.33
N LEU A 28 4.37 -1.17 2.08
CA LEU A 28 5.79 -1.05 2.34
C LEU A 28 6.55 -0.82 1.04
N ASN A 29 7.34 0.25 1.00
CA ASN A 29 7.99 0.82 -0.18
C ASN A 29 6.97 1.26 -1.24
N CYS A 30 6.90 2.57 -1.49
CA CYS A 30 5.91 3.19 -2.37
C CYS A 30 6.46 3.48 -3.77
N GLY A 31 7.12 2.47 -4.36
CA GLY A 31 7.48 2.47 -5.77
C GLY A 31 6.25 2.37 -6.70
N PRO A 32 6.47 2.33 -8.02
CA PRO A 32 5.39 2.32 -9.00
C PRO A 32 4.43 1.13 -8.84
N THR A 33 4.97 -0.07 -8.57
CA THR A 33 4.16 -1.28 -8.33
C THR A 33 3.20 -1.13 -7.15
N GLY A 34 3.70 -0.63 -6.02
CA GLY A 34 2.90 -0.44 -4.81
C GLY A 34 1.87 0.66 -4.98
N THR A 35 2.26 1.74 -5.65
CA THR A 35 1.39 2.89 -5.90
C THR A 35 0.23 2.53 -6.82
N GLU A 36 0.47 1.76 -7.88
CA GLU A 36 -0.58 1.25 -8.77
C GLU A 36 -1.54 0.29 -8.05
N ALA A 37 -1.03 -0.54 -7.14
CA ALA A 37 -1.87 -1.40 -6.31
C ALA A 37 -2.77 -0.55 -5.38
N LEU A 38 -2.22 0.47 -4.72
CA LEU A 38 -3.00 1.36 -3.86
C LEU A 38 -4.03 2.17 -4.63
N LYS A 39 -3.69 2.71 -5.81
CA LYS A 39 -4.64 3.43 -6.66
C LYS A 39 -5.92 2.62 -6.89
N ASN A 40 -5.77 1.33 -7.21
CA ASN A 40 -6.92 0.45 -7.45
C ASN A 40 -7.77 0.22 -6.18
N LEU A 41 -7.13 0.07 -5.01
CA LEU A 41 -7.83 -0.09 -3.72
C LEU A 41 -8.53 1.19 -3.28
N VAL A 42 -7.88 2.34 -3.47
CA VAL A 42 -8.42 3.67 -3.14
C VAL A 42 -9.61 4.00 -4.03
N LEU A 43 -9.55 3.75 -5.34
CA LEU A 43 -10.70 3.92 -6.23
C LEU A 43 -11.87 3.00 -5.87
N GLY A 44 -11.57 1.80 -5.34
CA GLY A 44 -12.56 0.88 -4.80
C GLY A 44 -13.21 1.35 -3.47
N GLY A 45 -12.65 2.35 -2.80
CA GLY A 45 -13.20 2.85 -1.53
C GLY A 45 -12.77 2.03 -0.32
N ILE A 46 -11.50 1.59 -0.28
CA ILE A 46 -10.88 1.02 0.92
C ILE A 46 -10.98 1.98 2.11
N GLY A 47 -11.15 1.47 3.33
CA GLY A 47 -11.30 2.32 4.53
C GLY A 47 -10.09 3.22 4.80
N SER A 48 -8.89 2.62 4.84
CA SER A 48 -7.65 3.37 5.03
C SER A 48 -6.44 2.72 4.39
N VAL A 49 -5.48 3.55 4.03
CA VAL A 49 -4.16 3.15 3.55
C VAL A 49 -3.09 3.85 4.36
N THR A 50 -2.06 3.11 4.78
CA THR A 50 -0.84 3.65 5.39
C THR A 50 0.34 3.28 4.52
N VAL A 51 1.12 4.28 4.11
CA VAL A 51 2.32 4.11 3.29
C VAL A 51 3.57 4.26 4.15
N VAL A 52 4.45 3.28 4.14
CA VAL A 52 5.74 3.30 4.84
C VAL A 52 6.86 3.33 3.80
N ASP A 53 7.58 4.45 3.75
CA ASP A 53 8.76 4.66 2.89
C ASP A 53 9.56 5.85 3.42
N ASP A 54 10.87 5.69 3.59
CA ASP A 54 11.82 6.74 3.99
C ASP A 54 12.48 7.43 2.80
N SER A 55 12.19 6.99 1.58
CA SER A 55 12.76 7.56 0.36
C SER A 55 12.18 8.94 0.06
N LYS A 56 13.03 9.76 -0.56
CA LYS A 56 12.61 10.98 -1.23
C LYS A 56 12.31 10.69 -2.70
N VAL A 57 11.49 11.55 -3.31
CA VAL A 57 11.21 11.49 -4.73
C VAL A 57 12.47 11.86 -5.52
N GLU A 58 12.88 10.96 -6.41
CA GLU A 58 14.00 11.14 -7.32
C GLU A 58 13.51 11.37 -8.76
N PRO A 59 14.32 11.96 -9.66
CA PRO A 59 13.93 12.17 -11.05
C PRO A 59 13.49 10.90 -11.79
N SER A 60 14.06 9.74 -11.42
CA SER A 60 13.69 8.43 -11.96
C SER A 60 12.26 8.01 -11.61
N ASP A 61 11.71 8.50 -10.50
CA ASP A 61 10.35 8.18 -10.06
C ASP A 61 9.29 8.89 -10.92
N LEU A 62 9.58 10.11 -11.39
CA LEU A 62 8.64 10.91 -12.18
C LEU A 62 8.26 10.26 -13.51
N GLY A 63 9.19 9.48 -14.07
CA GLY A 63 8.97 8.78 -15.34
C GLY A 63 8.23 7.45 -15.19
N ASN A 64 8.06 6.95 -13.97
CA ASN A 64 7.51 5.61 -13.74
C ASN A 64 6.35 5.55 -12.74
N ASN A 65 6.06 6.62 -12.00
CA ASN A 65 5.02 6.65 -10.99
C ASN A 65 3.99 7.74 -11.31
N PHE A 66 2.75 7.33 -11.61
CA PHE A 66 1.68 8.24 -12.02
C PHE A 66 1.25 9.23 -10.93
N LEU A 67 1.47 8.91 -9.65
CA LEU A 67 1.10 9.78 -8.52
C LEU A 67 2.24 10.69 -8.06
N LEU A 68 3.23 10.95 -8.92
CA LEU A 68 4.34 11.87 -8.62
C LEU A 68 4.50 12.85 -9.78
N ASP A 69 4.65 14.13 -9.45
CA ASP A 69 4.94 15.19 -10.40
C ASP A 69 6.27 15.89 -10.07
N GLU A 70 6.71 16.79 -10.96
CA GLU A 70 7.95 17.54 -10.77
C GLU A 70 7.97 18.35 -9.46
N GLY A 71 6.82 18.79 -8.96
CA GLY A 71 6.69 19.51 -7.69
C GLY A 71 6.99 18.65 -6.46
N CYS A 72 7.01 17.33 -6.61
CA CYS A 72 7.32 16.39 -5.55
C CYS A 72 8.82 16.11 -5.39
N LEU A 73 9.67 16.53 -6.34
CA LEU A 73 11.10 16.24 -6.32
C LEU A 73 11.77 16.65 -5.00
N GLY A 74 12.50 15.71 -4.40
CA GLY A 74 13.20 15.93 -3.12
C GLY A 74 12.30 15.93 -1.88
N HIS A 75 10.97 15.87 -2.04
CA HIS A 75 10.05 15.64 -0.94
C HIS A 75 9.94 14.15 -0.61
N SER A 76 9.35 13.85 0.55
CA SER A 76 9.03 12.48 0.96
C SER A 76 8.11 11.82 -0.05
N ARG A 77 8.50 10.62 -0.52
CA ARG A 77 7.73 9.86 -1.50
C ARG A 77 6.40 9.40 -0.90
N ALA A 78 6.42 8.86 0.33
CA ALA A 78 5.23 8.41 1.04
C ALA A 78 4.22 9.56 1.26
N LYS A 79 4.70 10.73 1.69
CA LYS A 79 3.86 11.90 1.89
C LYS A 79 3.21 12.38 0.59
N SER A 80 4.00 12.49 -0.47
CA SER A 80 3.54 12.98 -1.77
C SER A 80 2.45 12.05 -2.35
N ILE A 81 2.70 10.74 -2.35
CA ILE A 81 1.73 9.73 -2.81
C ILE A 81 0.45 9.77 -1.99
N CYS A 82 0.54 9.88 -0.66
CA CYS A 82 -0.66 9.96 0.18
C CYS A 82 -1.51 11.20 -0.13
N SER A 83 -0.90 12.33 -0.51
CA SER A 83 -1.65 13.52 -0.96
C SER A 83 -2.47 13.20 -2.21
N PHE A 84 -1.85 12.63 -3.25
CA PHE A 84 -2.55 12.28 -4.48
C PHE A 84 -3.59 11.16 -4.28
N LEU A 85 -3.31 10.15 -3.45
CA LEU A 85 -4.30 9.12 -3.11
C LEU A 85 -5.53 9.75 -2.43
N GLN A 86 -5.34 10.77 -1.58
CA GLN A 86 -6.43 11.48 -0.94
C GLN A 86 -7.28 12.26 -1.94
N GLU A 87 -6.68 12.81 -3.00
CA GLU A 87 -7.39 13.47 -4.11
C GLU A 87 -8.20 12.48 -4.97
N LEU A 88 -7.69 11.26 -5.17
CA LEU A 88 -8.42 10.22 -5.92
C LEU A 88 -9.73 9.80 -5.24
N ASN A 89 -9.73 9.75 -3.91
CA ASN A 89 -10.93 9.40 -3.15
C ASN A 89 -10.90 10.01 -1.75
N ASP A 90 -11.65 11.10 -1.57
CA ASP A 90 -11.84 11.83 -0.31
C ASP A 90 -12.46 10.98 0.83
N ALA A 91 -13.15 9.89 0.50
CA ALA A 91 -13.71 8.96 1.48
C ALA A 91 -12.65 8.05 2.13
N VAL A 92 -11.48 7.88 1.50
CA VAL A 92 -10.41 7.01 1.98
C VAL A 92 -9.45 7.80 2.87
N LYS A 93 -9.02 7.22 3.99
CA LYS A 93 -8.02 7.85 4.85
C LYS A 93 -6.61 7.43 4.43
N ALA A 94 -5.83 8.36 3.87
CA ALA A 94 -4.42 8.13 3.55
C ALA A 94 -3.51 8.64 4.68
N LYS A 95 -2.59 7.79 5.15
CA LYS A 95 -1.57 8.11 6.16
C LYS A 95 -0.20 7.71 5.63
N TYR A 96 0.85 8.35 6.13
CA TYR A 96 2.22 8.01 5.77
C TYR A 96 3.12 7.91 7.01
N VAL A 97 4.17 7.11 6.92
CA VAL A 97 5.24 6.97 7.90
C VAL A 97 6.58 7.06 7.16
N GLU A 98 7.41 8.02 7.56
CA GLU A 98 8.73 8.27 6.97
C GLU A 98 9.80 7.51 7.76
N GLU A 99 9.75 6.19 7.68
CA GLU A 99 10.69 5.29 8.36
C GLU A 99 11.12 4.16 7.41
N SER A 100 12.37 3.73 7.56
CA SER A 100 12.89 2.61 6.81
C SER A 100 12.08 1.35 7.12
N VAL A 101 11.57 0.69 6.08
CA VAL A 101 10.80 -0.55 6.24
C VAL A 101 11.62 -1.62 6.96
N ALA A 102 12.92 -1.73 6.64
CA ALA A 102 13.79 -2.70 7.29
C ALA A 102 13.91 -2.44 8.80
N THR A 103 14.07 -1.17 9.19
CA THR A 103 14.10 -0.78 10.61
C THR A 103 12.77 -1.08 11.27
N MET A 104 11.64 -0.69 10.68
CA MET A 104 10.31 -0.93 11.24
C MET A 104 10.01 -2.41 11.49
N ILE A 105 10.42 -3.29 10.56
CA ILE A 105 10.30 -4.75 10.72
C ILE A 105 11.07 -5.24 11.95
N ASP A 106 12.24 -4.67 12.22
CA ASP A 106 13.12 -5.11 13.30
C ASP A 106 12.76 -4.46 14.66
N THR A 107 12.27 -3.21 14.68
CA THR A 107 12.07 -2.43 15.91
C THR A 107 10.62 -2.43 16.40
N ASN A 108 9.63 -2.52 15.51
CA ASN A 108 8.22 -2.39 15.87
C ASN A 108 7.33 -3.39 15.12
N PRO A 109 7.47 -4.70 15.37
CA PRO A 109 6.64 -5.72 14.72
C PRO A 109 5.15 -5.62 15.06
N SER A 110 4.81 -5.05 16.22
CA SER A 110 3.41 -4.84 16.63
C SER A 110 2.64 -3.91 15.69
N PHE A 111 3.32 -2.98 15.01
CA PHE A 111 2.71 -2.07 14.05
C PHE A 111 1.87 -2.79 12.98
N PHE A 112 2.35 -3.93 12.48
CA PHE A 112 1.68 -4.65 11.40
C PHE A 112 0.34 -5.29 11.82
N SER A 113 0.11 -5.46 13.12
CA SER A 113 -1.10 -6.11 13.67
C SER A 113 -2.36 -5.24 13.53
N GLU A 114 -2.21 -3.96 13.20
CA GLU A 114 -3.32 -3.01 13.05
C GLU A 114 -3.98 -3.07 11.66
N PHE A 115 -3.38 -3.79 10.71
CA PHE A 115 -3.79 -3.80 9.31
C PHE A 115 -4.54 -5.08 8.95
N THR A 116 -5.46 -4.98 8.00
CA THR A 116 -6.13 -6.14 7.41
C THR A 116 -5.20 -6.89 6.46
N VAL A 117 -4.42 -6.14 5.67
CA VAL A 117 -3.46 -6.67 4.70
C VAL A 117 -2.21 -5.79 4.70
N VAL A 118 -1.04 -6.42 4.66
CA VAL A 118 0.24 -5.77 4.41
C VAL A 118 0.67 -6.10 2.98
N ILE A 119 0.94 -5.06 2.18
CA ILE A 119 1.49 -5.17 0.83
C ILE A 119 2.96 -4.76 0.90
N ALA A 120 3.86 -5.66 0.55
CA ALA A 120 5.29 -5.41 0.53
C ALA A 120 5.80 -5.36 -0.91
N THR A 121 6.44 -4.27 -1.31
CA THR A 121 7.05 -4.18 -2.64
C THR A 121 8.56 -4.01 -2.60
N GLN A 122 9.26 -4.59 -3.58
CA GLN A 122 10.71 -4.47 -3.75
C GLN A 122 11.56 -4.76 -2.47
N LEU A 123 11.01 -5.50 -1.50
CA LEU A 123 11.73 -5.83 -0.26
C LEU A 123 12.76 -6.94 -0.52
N PRO A 124 13.97 -6.89 0.08
CA PRO A 124 14.90 -8.01 0.11
C PRO A 124 14.28 -9.28 0.71
N GLU A 125 14.78 -10.45 0.31
CA GLU A 125 14.24 -11.73 0.76
C GLU A 125 14.35 -11.93 2.28
N SER A 126 15.48 -11.52 2.88
CA SER A 126 15.69 -11.62 4.33
C SER A 126 14.65 -10.82 5.14
N SER A 127 14.37 -9.58 4.75
CA SER A 127 13.33 -8.75 5.37
C SER A 127 11.93 -9.31 5.13
N LEU A 128 11.67 -9.83 3.92
CA LEU A 128 10.37 -10.41 3.58
C LEU A 128 10.05 -11.66 4.42
N LEU A 129 11.03 -12.54 4.66
CA LEU A 129 10.86 -13.73 5.50
C LEU A 129 10.57 -13.37 6.97
N LYS A 130 11.24 -12.35 7.51
CA LYS A 130 10.94 -11.81 8.84
C LYS A 130 9.52 -11.26 8.90
N LEU A 131 9.13 -10.43 7.92
CA LEU A 131 7.79 -9.86 7.83
C LEU A 131 6.70 -10.93 7.72
N ASP A 132 6.95 -12.00 6.95
CA ASP A 132 6.04 -13.15 6.80
C ASP A 132 5.81 -13.84 8.16
N GLY A 133 6.86 -14.04 8.96
CA GLY A 133 6.74 -14.56 10.32
C GLY A 133 5.93 -13.66 11.26
N ILE A 134 6.14 -12.34 11.17
CA ILE A 134 5.40 -11.35 11.97
C ILE A 134 3.91 -11.37 11.58
N CYS A 135 3.60 -11.26 10.29
CA CYS A 135 2.23 -11.28 9.78
C CYS A 135 1.52 -12.60 10.11
N GLY A 136 2.20 -13.74 9.93
CA GLY A 136 1.66 -15.05 10.29
C GLY A 136 1.44 -15.26 11.79
N SER A 137 2.17 -14.56 12.65
CA SER A 137 1.94 -14.59 14.11
C SER A 137 0.75 -13.72 14.51
N ALA A 138 0.51 -12.62 13.79
CA ALA A 138 -0.57 -11.68 14.02
C ALA A 138 -1.86 -11.99 13.23
N ASN A 139 -1.87 -13.07 12.44
CA ASN A 139 -2.98 -13.44 11.55
C ASN A 139 -3.32 -12.35 10.50
N ILE A 140 -2.28 -11.72 9.96
CA ILE A 140 -2.38 -10.69 8.93
C ILE A 140 -1.99 -11.29 7.58
N VAL A 141 -2.75 -10.94 6.54
CA VAL A 141 -2.44 -11.36 5.16
C VAL A 141 -1.27 -10.54 4.64
N LEU A 142 -0.25 -11.22 4.13
CA LEU A 142 0.90 -10.59 3.48
C LEU A 142 0.84 -10.82 1.97
N VAL A 143 0.89 -9.74 1.19
CA VAL A 143 1.03 -9.77 -0.26
C VAL A 143 2.39 -9.17 -0.62
N ALA A 144 3.30 -10.00 -1.09
CA ALA A 144 4.60 -9.55 -1.59
C ALA A 144 4.54 -9.41 -3.12
N ALA A 145 4.87 -8.23 -3.63
CA ALA A 145 4.93 -7.96 -5.06
C ALA A 145 6.32 -7.47 -5.46
N ARG A 146 6.83 -7.94 -6.60
CA ARG A 146 8.07 -7.43 -7.18
C ARG A 146 7.94 -7.23 -8.68
N SER A 147 8.60 -6.20 -9.18
CA SER A 147 8.72 -5.92 -10.61
C SER A 147 10.19 -5.78 -10.98
N TYR A 148 10.64 -6.61 -11.93
CA TYR A 148 12.01 -6.62 -12.45
C TYR A 148 11.99 -6.69 -13.97
N GLY A 149 12.29 -5.56 -14.62
CA GLY A 149 12.19 -5.44 -16.08
C GLY A 149 10.77 -5.74 -16.55
N LEU A 150 10.61 -6.78 -17.37
CA LEU A 150 9.32 -7.24 -17.89
C LEU A 150 8.67 -8.35 -17.05
N THR A 151 9.30 -8.76 -15.94
CA THR A 151 8.82 -9.83 -15.07
C THR A 151 8.17 -9.26 -13.82
N GLY A 152 6.98 -9.76 -13.49
CA GLY A 152 6.29 -9.51 -12.23
C GLY A 152 6.24 -10.79 -11.38
N LEU A 153 6.39 -10.63 -10.07
CA LEU A 153 6.18 -11.69 -9.07
C LEU A 153 5.14 -11.21 -8.07
N VAL A 154 4.15 -12.04 -7.78
CA VAL A 154 3.22 -11.83 -6.66
C VAL A 154 3.19 -13.11 -5.84
N ARG A 155 3.44 -12.99 -4.54
CA ARG A 155 3.31 -14.07 -3.55
C ARG A 155 2.30 -13.61 -2.50
N VAL A 156 1.33 -14.47 -2.22
CA VAL A 156 0.34 -14.25 -1.16
C VAL A 156 0.62 -15.25 -0.04
N SER A 157 0.64 -14.75 1.20
CA SER A 157 0.82 -15.55 2.40
C SER A 157 -0.39 -15.33 3.32
N ILE A 158 -1.11 -16.41 3.57
CA ILE A 158 -2.30 -16.48 4.42
C ILE A 158 -2.08 -17.68 5.34
N LYS A 159 -2.41 -17.54 6.61
CA LYS A 159 -2.35 -18.64 7.58
C LYS A 159 -3.68 -19.37 7.67
#